data_AF-A0A967HI74-F1
#
_entry.id   AF-A0A967HI74-F1
#
_cell.length_a   1.000
_cell.length_b   1.000
_cell.length_c   1.000
_cell.angle_alpha   90.00
_cell.angle_beta   90.00
_cell.angle_gamma   90.00
#
_symmetry.space_group_name_H-M   'P 1'
#
loop_
_entity.id
_entity.type
_entity.pdbx_description
1 polymer ?
#
loop_
_entity_poly.entity_id
_entity_poly.type
_entity_poly.pdbx_seq_one_letter_code
_entity_poly.pdbx_strand_id
1 'polypeptide(L)'
;LRPDGCVPVSVWSFPPDSGAAARSFARAPEIVELYSRLVAPFPYPELAHVQSATRFGGMENAGAIFYAARAVAGGRDLDGLIAHETA
;
A
#
# COMPACT_ATOMS: atom_id res chain seq x y z
N LEU A 1 14.12 12.58 -0.12
CA LEU A 1 13.52 12.08 -1.38
C LEU A 1 14.65 11.62 -2.30
N ARG A 2 14.48 10.48 -2.97
CA ARG A 2 15.48 10.02 -3.93
C ARG A 2 15.64 11.04 -5.08
N PRO A 3 16.84 11.15 -5.69
CA PRO A 3 17.09 12.15 -6.74
C PRO A 3 16.17 12.03 -7.96
N ASP A 4 15.61 10.84 -8.19
CA ASP A 4 14.70 10.50 -9.28
C ASP A 4 13.23 10.78 -8.95
N GLY A 5 12.91 11.27 -7.74
CA GLY A 5 11.53 11.55 -7.32
C GLY A 5 10.68 10.29 -7.12
N CYS A 6 11.28 9.10 -7.22
CA CYS A 6 10.57 7.83 -7.06
C CYS A 6 10.44 7.47 -5.58
N VAL A 7 9.23 7.10 -5.17
CA VAL A 7 8.95 6.56 -3.84
C VAL A 7 9.03 5.03 -3.93
N PRO A 8 9.98 4.38 -3.26
CA PRO A 8 10.00 2.93 -3.13
C PRO A 8 8.70 2.44 -2.48
N VAL A 9 8.02 1.51 -3.16
CA VAL A 9 6.81 0.86 -2.66
C VAL A 9 7.12 -0.63 -2.46
N SER A 10 6.76 -1.17 -1.29
CA SER A 10 6.95 -2.58 -0.96
C SER A 10 5.67 -3.22 -0.44
N VAL A 11 5.55 -4.54 -0.59
CA VAL A 11 4.41 -5.32 -0.10
C VAL A 11 4.92 -6.42 0.80
N TRP A 12 4.38 -6.49 2.02
CA TRP A 12 4.69 -7.49 3.02
C TRP A 12 3.43 -8.30 3.33
N SER A 13 3.41 -9.56 2.92
CA SER A 13 2.29 -10.47 3.13
C SER A 13 2.70 -11.69 3.93
N PHE A 14 1.73 -12.42 4.45
CA PHE A 14 1.99 -13.78 4.89
C PHE A 14 2.40 -14.65 3.69
N PRO A 15 3.30 -15.63 3.86
CA PRO A 15 3.77 -16.46 2.75
C PRO A 15 2.66 -17.12 1.91
N PRO A 16 1.59 -17.69 2.51
CA PRO A 16 0.50 -18.30 1.76
C PRO A 16 -0.28 -17.32 0.87
N ASP A 17 -0.30 -16.04 1.24
CA ASP A 17 -1.11 -15.01 0.60
C ASP A 17 -0.33 -14.21 -0.45
N SER A 18 0.96 -14.48 -0.64
CA SER A 18 1.86 -13.72 -1.53
C SER A 18 1.32 -13.53 -2.95
N GLY A 19 0.72 -14.56 -3.54
CA GLY A 19 0.09 -14.45 -4.86
C GLY A 19 -1.15 -13.55 -4.89
N ALA A 20 -1.96 -13.57 -3.83
CA ALA A 20 -3.13 -12.69 -3.70
C ALA A 20 -2.71 -11.25 -3.41
N ALA A 21 -1.71 -11.06 -2.56
CA ALA A 21 -1.11 -9.76 -2.28
C ALA A 21 -0.51 -9.13 -3.55
N ALA A 22 0.28 -9.87 -4.32
CA ALA A 22 0.87 -9.38 -5.57
C ALA A 22 -0.18 -8.82 -6.55
N ARG A 23 -1.35 -9.49 -6.65
CA ARG A 23 -2.47 -8.99 -7.47
C ARG A 23 -3.15 -7.78 -6.84
N SER A 24 -3.44 -7.83 -5.54
CA SER A 24 -4.22 -6.81 -4.84
C SER A 24 -3.47 -5.47 -4.72
N PHE A 25 -2.14 -5.50 -4.68
CA PHE A 25 -1.28 -4.33 -4.56
C PHE A 25 -0.60 -3.94 -5.88
N ALA A 26 -1.00 -4.55 -7.00
CA ALA A 26 -0.36 -4.31 -8.30
C ALA A 26 -0.36 -2.84 -8.73
N ARG A 27 -1.37 -2.07 -8.29
CA ARG A 27 -1.54 -0.64 -8.63
C ARG A 27 -1.09 0.34 -7.53
N ALA A 28 -0.49 -0.17 -6.46
CA ALA A 28 -0.04 0.68 -5.35
C ALA A 28 0.99 1.74 -5.79
N PRO A 29 2.01 1.42 -6.62
CA PRO A 29 2.97 2.42 -7.09
C PRO A 29 2.31 3.58 -7.85
N GLU A 30 1.34 3.29 -8.72
CA GLU A 30 0.63 4.28 -9.52
C GLU A 30 -0.25 5.20 -8.65
N ILE A 31 -0.85 4.67 -7.59
CA ILE A 31 -1.63 5.44 -6.62
C ILE A 31 -0.72 6.43 -5.86
N VAL A 32 0.43 5.96 -5.37
CA VAL A 32 1.40 6.82 -4.67
C VAL A 32 1.93 7.91 -5.59
N GLU A 33 2.26 7.56 -6.84
CA GLU A 33 2.73 8.51 -7.85
C GLU A 33 1.66 9.54 -8.20
N LEU A 34 0.39 9.11 -8.33
CA LEU A 34 -0.74 9.99 -8.61
C LEU A 34 -0.88 11.06 -7.51
N TYR A 35 -0.96 10.67 -6.24
CA TYR A 35 -1.11 11.64 -5.15
C TYR A 35 0.14 12.49 -4.93
N SER A 36 1.33 11.91 -5.16
CA SER A 36 2.59 12.67 -5.12
C SER A 36 2.62 13.83 -6.13
N ARG A 37 1.96 13.66 -7.28
CA ARG A 37 1.81 14.71 -8.31
C ARG A 37 0.65 15.65 -8.05
N LEU A 38 -0.49 15.13 -7.59
CA LEU A 38 -1.72 15.91 -7.42
C LEU A 38 -1.71 16.81 -6.18
N VAL A 39 -1.12 16.33 -5.08
CA VAL A 39 -1.19 17.00 -3.77
C VAL A 39 0.15 17.65 -3.43
N ALA A 40 1.18 16.83 -3.22
CA ALA A 40 2.55 17.24 -2.91
C ALA A 40 3.48 16.03 -2.96
N PRO A 41 4.81 16.21 -3.10
CA PRO A 41 5.75 15.10 -3.01
C PRO A 41 5.57 14.26 -1.73
N PHE A 42 5.56 12.93 -1.87
CA PHE A 42 5.39 12.04 -0.72
C PHE A 42 6.47 12.32 0.36
N PRO A 43 6.10 12.51 1.64
CA PRO A 43 7.01 13.06 2.64
C PRO A 43 7.98 12.03 3.24
N TYR A 44 7.80 10.74 2.97
CA TYR A 44 8.60 9.64 3.55
C TYR A 44 9.54 9.00 2.50
N PRO A 45 10.64 8.37 2.93
CA PRO A 45 11.61 7.78 2.00
C PRO A 45 11.07 6.54 1.27
N GLU A 46 10.01 5.91 1.77
CA GLU A 46 9.36 4.71 1.22
C GLU A 46 7.95 4.55 1.78
N LEU A 47 7.16 3.67 1.15
CA LEU A 47 5.86 3.22 1.65
C LEU A 47 5.76 1.69 1.60
N ALA A 48 5.53 1.07 2.76
CA ALA A 48 5.24 -0.35 2.88
C ALA A 48 3.72 -0.60 2.97
N HIS A 49 3.24 -1.56 2.18
CA HIS A 49 1.88 -2.11 2.30
C HIS A 49 1.96 -3.44 3.05
N VAL A 50 1.41 -3.52 4.25
CA VAL A 50 1.61 -4.63 5.16
C VAL A 50 0.28 -5.34 5.43
N GLN A 51 0.19 -6.61 5.04
CA GLN A 51 -0.88 -7.47 5.53
C GLN A 51 -0.69 -7.69 7.04
N SER A 52 -1.71 -7.40 7.83
CA SER A 52 -1.64 -7.42 9.28
C SER A 52 -2.89 -8.06 9.92
N ALA A 53 -2.76 -8.40 11.20
CA ALA A 53 -3.88 -8.88 12.02
C ALA A 53 -4.79 -7.73 12.52
N THR A 54 -4.80 -6.57 11.85
CA THR A 54 -5.67 -5.45 12.22
C THR A 54 -7.14 -5.84 12.18
N ARG A 55 -7.93 -5.29 13.12
CA ARG A 55 -9.39 -5.42 13.15
C ARG A 55 -10.06 -4.45 12.17
N PHE A 56 -9.38 -3.38 11.78
CA PHE A 56 -9.86 -2.36 10.85
C PHE A 56 -9.75 -2.82 9.39
N GLY A 57 -10.31 -2.06 8.44
CA GLY A 57 -10.14 -2.33 7.01
C GLY A 57 -8.70 -2.11 6.56
N GLY A 58 -8.20 -0.91 6.84
CA GLY A 58 -6.80 -0.51 6.79
C GLY A 58 -6.41 0.35 8.01
N MET A 59 -5.15 0.77 8.08
CA MET A 59 -4.62 1.72 9.06
C MET A 59 -3.37 2.41 8.50
N GLU A 60 -3.47 3.71 8.32
CA GLU A 60 -2.58 4.62 7.58
C GLU A 60 -1.30 5.03 8.36
N ASN A 61 -0.55 4.07 8.91
CA ASN A 61 0.69 4.45 9.63
C ASN A 61 1.72 5.06 8.66
N ALA A 62 2.39 6.11 9.11
CA ALA A 62 3.41 6.82 8.35
C ALA A 62 4.51 5.86 7.83
N GLY A 63 4.63 5.77 6.51
CA GLY A 63 5.57 4.87 5.83
C GLY A 63 5.19 3.39 5.82
N ALA A 64 4.10 2.98 6.51
CA ALA A 64 3.65 1.60 6.58
C ALA A 64 2.13 1.47 6.77
N ILE A 65 1.38 1.31 5.67
CA ILE A 65 -0.06 1.11 5.73
C ILE A 65 -0.37 -0.36 6.02
N PHE A 66 -1.25 -0.60 6.99
CA PHE A 66 -1.64 -1.93 7.41
C PHE A 66 -2.99 -2.31 6.82
N TYR A 67 -3.13 -3.53 6.31
CA TYR A 67 -4.35 -4.04 5.69
C TYR A 67 -4.85 -5.28 6.42
N ALA A 68 -6.16 -5.46 6.56
CA ALA A 68 -6.71 -6.66 7.20
C ALA A 68 -6.31 -7.95 6.48
N ALA A 69 -5.82 -8.95 7.23
CA ALA A 69 -5.40 -10.24 6.68
C ALA A 69 -6.45 -10.90 5.77
N ARG A 70 -7.72 -10.90 6.20
CA ARG A 70 -8.85 -11.45 5.43
C ARG A 70 -9.09 -10.75 4.10
N ALA A 71 -8.72 -9.47 3.99
CA ALA A 71 -8.90 -8.70 2.77
C ALA A 71 -7.93 -9.14 1.69
N VAL A 72 -6.66 -9.27 2.09
CA VAL A 72 -5.55 -9.67 1.21
C VAL A 72 -5.67 -11.15 0.84
N ALA A 73 -5.90 -12.03 1.82
CA ALA A 73 -6.07 -13.47 1.58
C ALA A 73 -7.27 -13.78 0.66
N GLY A 74 -8.34 -12.98 0.75
CA GLY A 74 -9.50 -13.10 -0.14
C GLY A 74 -9.27 -12.66 -1.58
N GLY A 75 -8.08 -12.11 -1.91
CA GLY A 75 -7.75 -11.63 -3.25
C GLY A 75 -8.68 -10.53 -3.74
N ARG A 76 -9.20 -9.71 -2.82
CA ARG A 76 -10.11 -8.62 -3.16
C ARG A 76 -9.36 -7.55 -3.93
N ASP A 77 -10.08 -6.85 -4.80
CA ASP A 77 -9.60 -5.57 -5.30
C ASP A 77 -9.46 -4.60 -4.11
N LEU A 78 -8.25 -4.07 -3.92
CA LEU A 78 -7.91 -3.16 -2.83
C LEU A 78 -7.61 -1.75 -3.32
N ASP A 79 -7.73 -1.45 -4.61
CA ASP A 79 -7.35 -0.14 -5.19
C ASP A 79 -7.97 1.03 -4.43
N GLY A 80 -9.28 0.97 -4.18
CA GLY A 80 -10.00 2.02 -3.45
C GLY A 80 -9.57 2.16 -1.99
N LEU A 81 -9.25 1.04 -1.33
CA LEU A 81 -8.74 1.06 0.05
C LEU A 81 -7.31 1.60 0.08
N ILE A 82 -6.43 1.12 -0.80
CA ILE A 82 -5.06 1.62 -0.93
C ILE A 82 -5.08 3.13 -1.20
N ALA A 83 -5.96 3.60 -2.08
CA ALA A 83 -6.12 5.02 -2.36
C ALA A 83 -6.61 5.83 -1.15
N HIS A 84 -7.50 5.28 -0.33
CA HIS A 84 -7.96 5.92 0.90
C HIS A 84 -6.83 6.07 1.93
N GLU A 85 -6.07 4.99 2.15
CA GLU A 85 -5.04 4.92 3.19
C GLU A 85 -3.74 5.63 2.78
N THR A 86 -3.56 5.95 1.50
CA THR A 86 -2.40 6.68 0.95
C THR A 86 -2.61 8.20 0.92
N ALA A 87 -3.87 8.65 0.87
CA ALA A 87 -4.23 10.06 0.64
C ALA A 87 -4.03 10.95 1.88
#